data_AF-A0A371YVZ7-F1
#
_entry.id   AF-A0A371YVZ7-F1
#
_cell.length_a   1.000
_cell.length_b   1.000
_cell.length_c   1.000
_cell.angle_alpha   90.00
_cell.angle_beta   90.00
_cell.angle_gamma   90.00
#
_symmetry.space_group_name_H-M   'P 1'
#
loop_
_entity.id
_entity.type
_entity.pdbx_description
1 polymer ?
#
loop_
_entity_poly.entity_id
_entity_poly.type
_entity_poly.pdbx_seq_one_letter_code
_entity_poly.pdbx_strand_id
1 'polypeptide(L)'
;MQEQTATEITKLNATAEAAQARIAQYEAIAQKQQTITISRMVDAIVKDLRTQVFHRIRDALPTQEVKFYREARWRAYTRLVMGGVILVVLGAALTMAATWPQFRRGGYCTSHTYIDPNTNRTWCDLNVGTPRS
;
A
#
# COMPACT_ATOMS: atom_id res chain seq x y z
N MET A 1 82.12 -12.73 50.76
CA MET A 1 80.73 -12.33 51.10
C MET A 1 80.23 -11.12 50.30
N GLN A 2 81.06 -10.16 49.88
CA GLN A 2 80.60 -8.99 49.09
C GLN A 2 80.20 -9.29 47.64
N GLU A 3 80.71 -10.37 47.02
CA GLU A 3 80.42 -10.68 45.62
C GLU A 3 79.02 -11.28 45.42
N GLN A 4 78.53 -12.04 46.40
CA GLN A 4 77.20 -12.66 46.39
C GLN A 4 76.08 -11.61 46.52
N THR A 5 76.28 -10.57 47.33
CA THR A 5 75.29 -9.51 47.49
C THR A 5 75.16 -8.65 46.23
N ALA A 6 76.26 -8.39 45.52
CA ALA A 6 76.24 -7.67 44.25
C ALA A 6 75.49 -8.46 43.15
N THR A 7 75.66 -9.79 43.10
CA THR A 7 74.93 -10.65 42.16
C THR A 7 73.44 -10.77 42.50
N GLU A 8 73.06 -10.69 43.77
CA GLU A 8 71.64 -10.69 44.17
C GLU A 8 70.96 -9.36 43.88
N ILE A 9 71.63 -8.23 44.12
CA ILE A 9 71.10 -6.90 43.81
C ILE A 9 70.89 -6.72 42.30
N THR A 10 71.82 -7.22 41.48
CA THR A 10 71.67 -7.18 40.01
C THR A 10 70.54 -8.07 39.52
N LYS A 11 70.35 -9.25 40.11
CA LYS A 11 69.18 -10.11 39.84
C LYS A 11 67.87 -9.44 40.24
N LEU A 12 67.82 -8.83 41.42
CA LEU A 12 66.62 -8.14 41.93
C LEU A 12 66.24 -6.96 41.04
N ASN A 13 67.22 -6.14 40.62
CA ASN A 13 66.96 -5.03 39.69
C ASN A 13 66.48 -5.54 38.32
N ALA A 14 67.08 -6.60 37.77
CA ALA A 14 66.61 -7.20 36.53
C ALA A 14 65.18 -7.77 36.64
N THR A 15 64.81 -8.34 37.80
CA THR A 15 63.43 -8.80 38.04
C THR A 15 62.44 -7.66 38.25
N ALA A 16 62.88 -6.55 38.84
CA ALA A 16 62.05 -5.37 39.05
C ALA A 16 61.74 -4.66 37.71
N GLU A 17 62.74 -4.51 36.85
CA GLU A 17 62.58 -3.98 35.49
C GLU A 17 61.70 -4.90 34.62
N ALA A 18 61.88 -6.22 34.72
CA ALA A 18 61.04 -7.19 34.02
C ALA A 18 59.58 -7.18 34.53
N ALA A 19 59.36 -6.94 35.82
CA ALA A 19 58.03 -6.79 36.40
C ALA A 19 57.37 -5.49 35.93
N GLN A 20 58.09 -4.37 35.90
CA GLN A 20 57.60 -3.09 35.39
C GLN A 20 57.26 -3.15 33.90
N ALA A 21 58.09 -3.82 33.08
CA ALA A 21 57.81 -4.04 31.67
C ALA A 21 56.54 -4.88 31.45
N ARG A 22 56.30 -5.88 32.31
CA ARG A 22 55.05 -6.68 32.27
C ARG A 22 53.84 -5.86 32.70
N ILE A 23 53.94 -5.03 33.73
CA ILE A 23 52.83 -4.17 34.20
C ILE A 23 52.41 -3.20 33.08
N ALA A 24 53.37 -2.56 32.42
CA ALA A 24 53.09 -1.68 31.27
C ALA A 24 52.43 -2.43 30.09
N GLN A 25 52.80 -3.69 29.86
CA GLN A 25 52.14 -4.54 28.85
C GLN A 25 50.72 -4.92 29.27
N TYR A 26 50.47 -5.22 30.55
CA TYR A 26 49.13 -5.51 31.06
C TYR A 26 48.21 -4.29 30.95
N GLU A 27 48.70 -3.08 31.21
CA GLU A 27 47.93 -1.85 31.03
C GLU A 27 47.54 -1.62 29.55
N ALA A 28 48.46 -1.84 28.62
CA ALA A 28 48.19 -1.72 27.19
C ALA A 28 47.19 -2.78 26.67
N ILE A 29 47.20 -3.99 27.23
CA ILE A 29 46.25 -5.06 26.89
C ILE A 29 44.89 -4.80 27.53
N ALA A 30 44.85 -4.30 28.78
CA ALA A 30 43.62 -3.98 29.48
C ALA A 30 42.83 -2.87 28.76
N GLN A 31 43.50 -1.82 28.28
CA GLN A 31 42.85 -0.76 27.49
C GLN A 31 42.29 -1.29 26.16
N LYS A 32 43.01 -2.20 25.50
CA LYS A 32 42.53 -2.86 24.27
C LYS A 32 41.33 -3.78 24.53
N GLN A 33 41.32 -4.50 25.65
CA GLN A 33 40.17 -5.33 26.03
C GLN A 33 38.94 -4.49 26.38
N GLN A 34 39.13 -3.35 27.05
CA GLN A 34 38.02 -2.43 27.34
C GLN A 34 37.39 -1.89 26.05
N THR A 35 38.18 -1.45 25.08
CA THR A 35 37.66 -0.91 23.80
C THR A 35 36.93 -1.96 22.96
N ILE A 36 37.44 -3.19 22.88
CA ILE A 36 36.78 -4.30 22.17
C ILE A 36 35.46 -4.68 22.84
N THR A 37 35.44 -4.69 24.17
CA THR A 37 34.22 -5.05 24.93
C THR A 37 33.15 -3.97 24.77
N ILE A 38 33.52 -2.69 24.86
CA ILE A 38 32.62 -1.56 24.61
C ILE A 38 32.08 -1.61 23.18
N SER A 39 32.94 -1.86 22.19
CA SER A 39 32.53 -1.96 20.79
C SER A 39 31.48 -3.06 20.58
N ARG A 40 31.65 -4.23 21.20
CA ARG A 40 30.66 -5.32 21.15
C ARG A 40 29.35 -4.98 21.85
N MET A 41 29.40 -4.28 22.98
CA MET A 41 28.19 -3.81 23.66
C MET A 41 27.43 -2.79 22.82
N VAL A 42 28.13 -1.83 22.19
CA VAL A 42 27.53 -0.85 21.29
C VAL A 42 26.89 -1.54 20.09
N ASP A 43 27.55 -2.52 19.49
CA ASP A 43 27.01 -3.23 18.34
C ASP A 43 25.76 -4.07 18.70
N ALA A 44 25.76 -4.68 19.89
CA ALA A 44 24.61 -5.38 20.44
C ALA A 44 23.44 -4.42 20.74
N ILE A 45 23.72 -3.25 21.32
CA ILE A 45 22.71 -2.21 21.59
C ILE A 45 22.15 -1.67 20.28
N VAL A 46 22.99 -1.34 19.30
CA VAL A 46 22.55 -0.84 17.98
C VAL A 46 21.70 -1.88 17.27
N LYS A 47 22.08 -3.15 17.35
CA LYS A 47 21.31 -4.25 16.77
C LYS A 47 19.95 -4.41 17.46
N ASP A 48 19.92 -4.37 18.79
CA ASP A 48 18.68 -4.48 19.58
C ASP A 48 17.76 -3.27 19.36
N LEU A 49 18.33 -2.07 19.31
CA LEU A 49 17.62 -0.83 19.01
C LEU A 49 17.07 -0.86 17.58
N ARG A 50 17.84 -1.36 16.61
CA ARG A 50 17.38 -1.54 15.23
C ARG A 50 16.21 -2.50 15.17
N THR A 51 16.25 -3.63 15.88
CA THR A 51 15.11 -4.57 15.94
C THR A 51 13.91 -3.98 16.66
N GLN A 52 14.09 -3.27 17.77
CA GLN A 52 12.99 -2.59 18.48
C GLN A 52 12.35 -1.48 17.64
N VAL A 53 13.17 -0.70 16.93
CA VAL A 53 12.69 0.33 16.00
C VAL A 53 11.99 -0.33 14.81
N PHE A 54 12.50 -1.43 14.26
CA PHE A 54 11.83 -2.16 13.19
C PHE A 54 10.49 -2.75 13.64
N HIS A 55 10.43 -3.31 14.85
CA HIS A 55 9.19 -3.81 15.44
C HIS A 55 8.20 -2.67 15.71
N ARG A 56 8.64 -1.54 16.28
CA ARG A 56 7.77 -0.36 16.45
C ARG A 56 7.30 0.23 15.13
N ILE A 57 8.17 0.33 14.12
CA ILE A 57 7.80 0.81 12.79
C ILE A 57 6.79 -0.16 12.17
N ARG A 58 7.03 -1.46 12.26
CA ARG A 58 6.13 -2.50 11.74
C ARG A 58 4.79 -2.54 12.47
N ASP A 59 4.77 -2.32 13.79
CA ASP A 59 3.55 -2.29 14.60
C ASP A 59 2.81 -0.93 14.45
N ALA A 60 3.54 0.14 14.11
CA ALA A 60 2.99 1.45 13.76
C ALA A 60 2.59 1.58 12.28
N LEU A 61 3.04 0.68 11.40
CA LEU A 61 2.54 0.57 10.02
C LEU A 61 1.06 0.20 10.13
N PRO A 62 0.14 1.12 9.79
CA PRO A 62 -1.24 0.94 10.12
C PRO A 62 -1.81 -0.22 9.31
N THR A 63 -2.18 -1.30 10.00
CA THR A 63 -3.07 -2.37 9.51
C THR A 63 -4.42 -1.85 8.99
N GLN A 64 -4.68 -0.55 9.12
CA GLN A 64 -5.80 0.17 8.51
C GLN A 64 -5.61 0.56 7.05
N GLU A 65 -4.41 0.46 6.46
CA GLU A 65 -4.23 0.80 5.03
C GLU A 65 -5.19 -0.01 4.17
N VAL A 66 -5.30 -1.33 4.39
CA VAL A 66 -6.19 -2.17 3.59
C VAL A 66 -7.66 -1.77 3.74
N LYS A 67 -8.11 -1.38 4.94
CA LYS A 67 -9.50 -0.95 5.17
C LYS A 67 -9.76 0.45 4.60
N PHE A 68 -8.84 1.39 4.80
CA PHE A 68 -8.94 2.74 4.27
C PHE A 68 -8.87 2.76 2.73
N TYR A 69 -7.95 2.02 2.13
CA TYR A 69 -7.87 1.87 0.68
C TYR A 69 -9.10 1.15 0.10
N ARG A 70 -9.70 0.20 0.82
CA ARG A 70 -10.93 -0.48 0.41
C ARG A 70 -12.13 0.47 0.42
N GLU A 71 -12.28 1.27 1.46
CA GLU A 71 -13.40 2.22 1.58
C GLU A 71 -13.29 3.40 0.60
N ALA A 72 -12.07 3.92 0.39
CA ALA A 72 -11.83 5.01 -0.56
C ALA A 72 -12.08 4.56 -2.01
N ARG A 73 -11.61 3.36 -2.39
CA ARG A 73 -11.95 2.78 -3.70
C ARG A 73 -13.45 2.58 -3.83
N TRP A 74 -14.13 2.15 -2.77
CA TRP A 74 -15.55 1.84 -2.88
C TRP A 74 -16.38 3.06 -3.24
N ARG A 75 -16.10 4.21 -2.63
CA ARG A 75 -16.77 5.48 -2.93
C ARG A 75 -16.51 5.98 -4.35
N ALA A 76 -15.31 5.75 -4.88
CA ALA A 76 -14.99 6.13 -6.26
C ALA A 76 -15.72 5.22 -7.27
N TYR A 77 -15.69 3.90 -7.05
CA TYR A 77 -16.42 2.95 -7.88
C TYR A 77 -17.93 3.17 -7.84
N THR A 78 -18.53 3.43 -6.67
CA THR A 78 -19.98 3.70 -6.60
C THR A 78 -20.37 4.97 -7.33
N ARG A 79 -19.57 6.04 -7.27
CA ARG A 79 -19.82 7.26 -8.07
C ARG A 79 -19.74 7.00 -9.57
N LEU A 80 -18.75 6.23 -10.03
CA LEU A 80 -18.62 5.88 -11.44
C LEU A 80 -19.79 5.00 -11.92
N VAL A 81 -20.18 4.00 -11.12
CA VAL A 81 -21.33 3.14 -11.43
C VAL A 81 -22.62 3.94 -11.46
N MET A 82 -22.86 4.80 -10.47
CA MET A 82 -24.05 5.67 -10.44
C MET A 82 -24.08 6.62 -11.64
N GLY A 83 -22.95 7.23 -11.99
CA GLY A 83 -22.84 8.07 -13.19
C GLY A 83 -23.15 7.31 -14.47
N GLY A 84 -22.62 6.08 -14.60
CA GLY A 84 -22.92 5.20 -15.73
C GLY A 84 -24.41 4.84 -15.82
N VAL A 85 -25.03 4.46 -14.69
CA VAL A 85 -26.46 4.15 -14.64
C VAL A 85 -27.30 5.36 -15.04
N ILE A 86 -26.97 6.55 -14.54
CA ILE A 86 -27.69 7.79 -14.90
C ILE A 86 -27.60 8.06 -16.41
N LEU A 87 -26.43 7.88 -17.02
CA LEU A 87 -26.25 8.06 -18.45
C LEU A 87 -27.06 7.05 -19.27
N VAL A 88 -27.09 5.78 -18.85
CA VAL A 88 -27.89 4.74 -19.51
C VAL A 88 -29.39 5.06 -19.41
N VAL A 89 -29.87 5.44 -18.23
CA VAL A 89 -31.28 5.79 -18.01
C VAL A 89 -31.68 7.02 -18.82
N LEU A 90 -30.84 8.06 -18.84
CA LEU A 90 -31.09 9.26 -19.66
C LEU A 90 -31.09 8.93 -21.16
N GLY A 91 -30.14 8.11 -21.62
CA GLY A 91 -30.11 7.66 -23.02
C GLY A 91 -31.35 6.85 -23.39
N ALA A 92 -31.81 5.95 -22.52
CA ALA A 92 -33.04 5.21 -22.72
C ALA A 92 -34.28 6.12 -22.72
N ALA A 93 -34.37 7.08 -21.80
CA ALA A 93 -35.48 8.02 -21.75
C ALA A 93 -35.54 8.91 -23.01
N LEU A 94 -34.39 9.42 -23.47
CA LEU A 94 -34.30 10.24 -24.68
C LEU A 94 -34.67 9.44 -25.94
N THR A 95 -34.19 8.20 -26.06
CA THR A 95 -34.53 7.33 -27.19
C THR A 95 -36.01 6.95 -27.19
N MET A 96 -36.60 6.66 -26.02
CA MET A 96 -38.03 6.45 -25.88
C MET A 96 -38.82 7.70 -26.24
N ALA A 97 -38.43 8.88 -25.78
CA ALA A 97 -39.11 10.13 -26.11
C ALA A 97 -39.05 10.43 -27.62
N ALA A 98 -37.90 10.22 -28.26
CA ALA A 98 -37.71 10.41 -29.69
C ALA A 98 -38.53 9.42 -30.54
N THR A 99 -38.66 8.18 -30.09
CA THR A 99 -39.41 7.13 -30.82
C THR A 99 -40.88 7.05 -30.41
N TRP A 100 -41.30 7.76 -29.36
CA TRP A 100 -42.67 7.77 -28.85
C TRP A 100 -43.74 8.06 -29.92
N PRO A 101 -43.56 9.04 -30.83
CA PRO A 101 -44.54 9.30 -31.89
C PRO A 101 -44.67 8.12 -32.86
N GLN A 102 -43.57 7.41 -33.15
CA GLN A 102 -43.58 6.24 -34.02
C GLN A 102 -44.28 5.06 -33.34
N PHE A 103 -44.02 4.83 -32.05
CA PHE A 103 -44.72 3.82 -31.26
C PHE A 103 -46.23 4.06 -31.20
N ARG A 104 -46.67 5.31 -30.94
CA ARG A 104 -48.10 5.65 -30.94
C ARG A 104 -48.76 5.43 -32.30
N ARG A 105 -48.07 5.77 -33.39
CA ARG A 105 -48.56 5.52 -34.76
C ARG A 105 -48.62 4.02 -35.07
N GLY A 106 -47.62 3.26 -34.65
CA GLY A 106 -47.61 1.80 -34.77
C GLY A 106 -48.80 1.17 -34.05
N GLY A 107 -49.05 1.57 -32.80
CA GLY A 107 -50.20 1.12 -32.01
C GLY A 107 -51.55 1.49 -32.64
N TYR A 108 -51.67 2.71 -33.18
CA TYR A 108 -52.87 3.15 -33.90
C TYR A 108 -53.09 2.30 -35.17
N CYS A 109 -52.04 2.04 -35.93
CA CYS A 109 -52.16 1.23 -37.14
C CYS A 109 -52.47 -0.23 -36.83
N THR A 110 -51.97 -0.81 -35.74
CA THR A 110 -52.37 -2.19 -35.36
C THR A 110 -53.86 -2.33 -35.07
N SER A 111 -54.53 -1.28 -34.60
CA SER A 111 -55.98 -1.31 -34.34
C SER A 111 -56.84 -0.84 -35.52
N HIS A 112 -56.25 -0.18 -36.52
CA HIS A 112 -56.96 0.45 -37.63
C HIS A 112 -56.38 0.10 -39.00
N THR A 113 -55.92 -1.15 -39.17
CA THR A 113 -55.55 -1.67 -40.48
C THR A 113 -56.80 -2.01 -41.30
N TYR A 114 -56.84 -1.51 -42.53
CA TYR A 114 -57.77 -1.95 -43.55
C TYR A 114 -57.06 -2.92 -44.51
N ILE A 115 -57.75 -3.95 -44.97
CA ILE A 115 -57.25 -4.88 -45.97
C ILE A 115 -57.88 -4.49 -47.31
N ASP A 116 -57.06 -4.15 -48.30
CA ASP A 116 -57.55 -3.90 -49.66
C ASP A 116 -58.04 -5.21 -50.28
N PRO A 117 -59.34 -5.34 -50.61
CA PRO A 117 -59.91 -6.59 -51.13
C PRO A 117 -59.37 -6.97 -52.51
N ASN A 118 -58.77 -6.04 -53.27
CA ASN A 118 -58.26 -6.32 -54.61
C ASN A 118 -56.78 -6.69 -54.64
N THR A 119 -56.01 -6.22 -53.65
CA THR A 119 -54.54 -6.41 -53.64
C THR A 119 -54.04 -7.21 -52.43
N ASN A 120 -54.91 -7.56 -51.48
CA ASN A 120 -54.57 -8.17 -50.19
C ASN A 120 -53.50 -7.40 -49.39
N ARG A 121 -53.29 -6.12 -49.69
CA ARG A 121 -52.34 -5.26 -48.97
C ARG A 121 -53.04 -4.62 -47.77
N THR A 122 -52.33 -4.59 -46.64
CA THR A 122 -52.77 -3.87 -45.45
C THR A 122 -52.35 -2.41 -45.55
N TRP A 123 -53.29 -1.49 -45.32
CA TRP A 123 -53.03 -0.05 -45.29
C TRP A 123 -53.66 0.58 -44.05
N CYS A 124 -53.04 1.65 -43.56
CA CYS A 124 -53.46 2.41 -42.38
C CYS A 124 -53.53 3.88 -42.80
N ASP A 125 -54.72 4.48 -42.72
CA ASP A 125 -54.88 5.91 -43.01
C ASP A 125 -54.41 6.74 -41.80
N LEU A 126 -53.34 7.52 -41.99
CA LEU A 126 -52.81 8.42 -40.97
C LEU A 126 -53.51 9.79 -41.07
N ASN A 127 -54.85 9.82 -41.05
CA ASN A 127 -55.65 11.04 -41.16
C ASN A 127 -56.24 11.51 -39.80
N VAL A 128 -56.88 12.69 -39.82
CA VAL A 128 -57.32 13.55 -38.69
C VAL A 128 -57.90 12.74 -37.52
N GLY A 129 -57.05 12.41 -36.55
CA GLY A 129 -57.38 11.52 -35.43
C GLY A 129 -56.16 10.76 -34.91
N THR A 130 -55.14 10.58 -35.75
CA THR A 130 -53.83 10.10 -35.29
C THR A 130 -53.25 11.07 -34.27
N PRO A 131 -52.73 10.58 -33.13
CA PRO A 131 -52.05 11.46 -32.17
C PRO A 131 -50.85 12.13 -32.83
N ARG A 132 -50.94 13.45 -32.98
CA ARG A 132 -49.83 14.30 -33.42
C ARG A 132 -48.87 14.51 -32.25
N SER A 133 -47.58 14.58 -32.57
CA SER A 133 -46.47 14.78 -31.63
C SER A 133 -46.70 16.00 -30.75
#